data_AF-A0A972CWD8-F1
#
_entry.id   AF-A0A972CWD8-F1
#
_cell.length_a   1.000
_cell.length_b   1.000
_cell.length_c   1.000
_cell.angle_alpha   90.00
_cell.angle_beta   90.00
_cell.angle_gamma   90.00
#
_symmetry.space_group_name_H-M   'P 1'
#
loop_
_entity.id
_entity.type
_entity.pdbx_description
1 polymer ?
#
loop_
_entity_poly.entity_id
_entity_poly.type
_entity_poly.pdbx_seq_one_letter_code
_entity_poly.pdbx_strand_id
1 'polypeptide(L)' 'MSRKGNCYDNSVMENFFSIMKQEIYYGVVYYSFEELCEAINRYIKYYNHKCIKTILGWKSPVEYRLAYLAA' A
#
# COMPACT_ATOMS: atom_id res chain seq x y z
N MET A 1 -7.83 11.46 8.84
CA MET A 1 -8.05 12.38 7.69
C MET A 1 -7.32 13.67 7.99
N SER A 2 -6.52 14.20 7.04
CA SER A 2 -5.87 15.50 7.24
C SER A 2 -6.91 16.63 7.34
N ARG A 3 -6.52 17.79 7.87
CA ARG A 3 -7.39 18.97 7.96
C ARG A 3 -7.96 19.30 6.58
N LYS A 4 -9.23 19.68 6.54
CA LYS A 4 -9.92 20.10 5.31
C LYS A 4 -9.08 21.18 4.62
N GLY A 5 -8.57 20.90 3.42
CA GLY A 5 -7.70 21.80 2.66
C GLY A 5 -6.23 21.38 2.51
N ASN A 6 -5.75 20.31 3.18
CA ASN A 6 -4.41 19.77 2.94
C ASN A 6 -4.46 18.46 2.14
N CYS A 7 -4.25 18.55 0.82
CA CYS A 7 -4.25 17.41 -0.09
C CYS A 7 -2.96 16.57 -0.03
N TYR A 8 -1.84 17.15 0.37
CA TYR A 8 -0.54 16.48 0.34
C TYR A 8 -0.48 15.30 1.30
N ASP A 9 -1.01 15.48 2.52
CA ASP A 9 -1.05 14.41 3.53
C ASP A 9 -1.93 13.22 3.11
N ASN A 10 -3.02 13.49 2.36
CA ASN A 10 -3.97 12.44 1.98
C ASN A 10 -3.59 11.75 0.67
N SER A 11 -2.93 12.47 -0.25
CA SER A 11 -2.62 12.00 -1.61
C SER A 11 -1.85 10.68 -1.65
N VAL A 12 -0.88 10.49 -0.74
CA VAL A 12 -0.08 9.25 -0.67
C VAL A 12 -0.94 8.06 -0.28
N MET A 13 -1.82 8.24 0.70
CA MET A 13 -2.74 7.18 1.14
C MET A 13 -3.85 6.91 0.13
N GLU A 14 -4.40 7.95 -0.51
CA GLU A 14 -5.37 7.80 -1.59
C GLU A 14 -4.79 6.99 -2.76
N ASN A 15 -3.55 7.28 -3.16
CA ASN A 15 -2.87 6.52 -4.20
C ASN A 15 -2.68 5.05 -3.79
N PHE A 16 -2.25 4.78 -2.56
CA PHE A 16 -2.13 3.42 -2.05
C PHE A 16 -3.46 2.66 -2.14
N PHE A 17 -4.56 3.25 -1.69
CA PHE A 17 -5.87 2.61 -1.74
C PHE A 17 -6.40 2.44 -3.17
N SER A 18 -6.07 3.36 -4.08
CA SER A 18 -6.43 3.22 -5.50
C SER A 18 -5.77 1.98 -6.11
N ILE A 19 -4.46 1.84 -5.93
CA ILE A 19 -3.69 0.68 -6.45
C ILE A 19 -4.16 -0.61 -5.79
N MET A 20 -4.33 -0.64 -4.46
CA MET A 20 -4.82 -1.82 -3.75
C MET A 20 -6.17 -2.28 -4.31
N LYS A 21 -7.12 -1.35 -4.50
CA LYS A 21 -8.43 -1.72 -5.04
C LYS A 21 -8.32 -2.25 -6.47
N GLN A 22 -7.44 -1.67 -7.29
CA GLN A 22 -7.20 -2.16 -8.64
C GLN A 22 -6.59 -3.56 -8.68
N GLU A 23 -5.68 -3.88 -7.77
CA GLU A 23 -4.97 -5.17 -7.79
C GLU A 23 -5.75 -6.31 -7.14
N ILE A 24 -6.50 -6.06 -6.07
CA ILE A 24 -7.14 -7.13 -5.27
C ILE A 24 -8.65 -7.03 -5.10
N TYR A 25 -9.26 -5.87 -5.36
CA TYR A 25 -10.69 -5.65 -5.03
C TYR A 25 -11.59 -5.68 -6.26
N TYR A 26 -11.24 -4.91 -7.29
CA TYR A 26 -12.08 -4.80 -8.48
C TYR A 26 -12.07 -6.11 -9.28
N GLY A 27 -13.27 -6.62 -9.59
CA GLY A 27 -13.45 -7.88 -10.32
C GLY A 27 -13.37 -9.14 -9.46
N VAL A 28 -13.21 -9.02 -8.15
CA VAL A 28 -13.15 -10.15 -7.21
C VAL A 28 -14.40 -10.15 -6.33
N VAL A 29 -15.02 -11.32 -6.18
CA VAL A 29 -16.15 -11.52 -5.26
C VAL A 29 -15.62 -12.14 -3.97
N TYR A 30 -15.85 -11.44 -2.86
CA TYR A 30 -15.55 -11.92 -1.51
C TYR A 30 -16.86 -12.36 -0.85
N TYR A 31 -16.89 -13.55 -0.26
CA TYR A 31 -18.08 -14.15 0.33
C TYR A 31 -18.18 -13.93 1.85
N SER A 32 -17.11 -13.42 2.46
CA SER A 32 -17.09 -13.03 3.87
C SER A 32 -16.21 -11.82 4.12
N PHE A 33 -16.48 -11.14 5.23
CA PHE A 33 -15.62 -10.07 5.71
C PHE A 33 -14.21 -10.59 6.06
N GLU A 34 -14.14 -11.79 6.67
CA GLU A 34 -12.88 -12.46 7.02
C GLU A 34 -11.97 -12.62 5.78
N GLU A 35 -12.54 -13.11 4.68
CA GLU A 35 -11.83 -13.36 3.42
C GLU A 35 -11.24 -12.06 2.84
N LEU A 36 -12.03 -10.98 2.84
CA LEU A 36 -11.58 -9.66 2.40
C LEU A 36 -10.47 -9.13 3.32
N CYS A 37 -10.63 -9.25 4.64
CA CYS A 37 -9.61 -8.85 5.61
C CYS A 37 -8.29 -9.59 5.40
N GLU A 38 -8.34 -10.91 5.18
CA GLU A 38 -7.15 -11.69 4.88
C GLU A 38 -6.49 -11.25 3.56
N ALA A 39 -7.27 -11.01 2.51
CA ALA A 39 -6.75 -10.55 1.23
C ALA A 39 -6.03 -9.19 1.37
N ILE A 40 -6.63 -8.25 2.10
CA ILE A 40 -6.03 -6.95 2.41
C ILE A 40 -4.74 -7.13 3.22
N ASN A 41 -4.74 -7.96 4.27
CA ASN A 41 -3.55 -8.21 5.10
C ASN A 41 -2.41 -8.83 4.28
N ARG A 42 -2.71 -9.79 3.40
CA ARG A 42 -1.74 -10.39 2.49
C ARG A 42 -1.18 -9.34 1.53
N TYR A 43 -2.04 -8.50 0.98
CA TYR A 43 -1.63 -7.43 0.07
C TYR A 43 -0.73 -6.40 0.74
N ILE A 44 -1.06 -5.94 1.96
CA ILE A 44 -0.23 -5.00 2.72
C ILE A 44 1.17 -5.59 2.96
N LYS A 45 1.25 -6.87 3.34
CA LYS A 45 2.54 -7.56 3.54
C LYS A 45 3.33 -7.63 2.23
N TYR A 46 2.68 -7.99 1.13
CA TYR A 46 3.29 -7.99 -0.20
C TYR A 46 3.80 -6.60 -0.60
N TYR A 47 2.96 -5.57 -0.48
CA TYR A 47 3.30 -4.20 -0.86
C TYR A 47 4.50 -3.68 -0.07
N ASN A 48 4.53 -3.91 1.24
CA ASN A 48 5.61 -3.38 2.09
C ASN A 48 6.94 -4.12 1.94
N HIS A 49 6.92 -5.44 1.74
CA HIS A 49 8.12 -6.27 1.78
C HIS A 49 8.60 -6.81 0.44
N LYS A 50 7.74 -6.84 -0.58
CA LYS A 50 8.04 -7.49 -1.87
C LYS A 50 7.83 -6.57 -3.08
N CYS A 51 6.96 -5.57 -3.01
CA CYS A 51 6.74 -4.65 -4.13
C CYS A 51 7.96 -3.75 -4.32
N ILE A 52 8.72 -4.00 -5.38
CA ILE A 52 9.89 -3.21 -5.74
C ILE A 52 9.44 -1.98 -6.53
N LYS A 53 9.94 -0.80 -6.14
CA LYS A 53 9.67 0.44 -6.86
C LYS A 53 10.95 1.07 -7.39
N THR A 54 10.94 1.45 -8.67
CA THR A 54 12.05 2.12 -9.34
C THR A 54 12.41 3.45 -8.66
N ILE A 55 11.40 4.22 -8.26
CA ILE A 55 11.58 5.49 -7.52
C ILE A 55 12.25 5.30 -6.15
N LEU A 56 12.20 4.10 -5.57
CA LEU A 56 12.86 3.76 -4.31
C LEU A 56 14.27 3.19 -4.51
N GLY A 57 14.84 3.32 -5.71
CA GLY A 57 16.14 2.74 -6.05
C GLY A 57 16.10 1.22 -6.12
N TRP A 58 15.03 0.67 -6.70
CA TRP A 58 14.80 -0.78 -6.84
C TRP A 58 14.71 -1.52 -5.50
N LYS A 59 14.13 -0.87 -4.49
CA LYS A 59 13.90 -1.42 -3.15
C LYS A 59 12.40 -1.55 -2.86
N SER A 60 12.05 -2.45 -1.95
CA SER A 60 10.73 -2.43 -1.30
C SER A 60 10.59 -1.24 -0.35
N PRO A 61 9.35 -0.82 -0.01
CA PRO A 61 9.13 0.25 0.96
C PRO A 61 9.86 0.06 2.29
N VAL A 62 9.88 -1.17 2.82
CA VAL A 62 10.57 -1.48 4.08
C VAL A 62 12.08 -1.39 3.91
N GLU A 63 12.65 -1.95 2.85
CA GLU A 63 14.10 -1.87 2.58
C GLU A 63 14.56 -0.43 2.38
N TYR A 64 13.77 0.37 1.67
CA TYR A 64 14.03 1.80 1.51
C TYR A 64 14.06 2.52 2.86
N ARG A 65 13.07 2.25 3.73
CA ARG A 65 13.00 2.84 5.07
C ARG A 65 14.18 2.41 5.95
N LEU A 66 14.55 1.14 5.93
CA LEU A 66 15.69 0.63 6.70
C LEU A 66 17.02 1.22 6.22
N ALA A 67 17.21 1.33 4.90
CA ALA A 67 18.39 1.97 4.32
C ALA A 67 18.49 3.45 4.69
N TYR A 68 17.37 4.17 4.74
CA TYR A 68 17.33 5.56 5.17
C TYR A 68 17.67 5.75 6.65
N LEU A 69 17.22 4.84 7.53
CA LEU A 69 17.50 4.91 8.96
C LEU A 69 18.95 4.52 9.33
N ALA A 70 19.63 3.80 8.45
CA ALA A 70 21.02 3.38 8.64
C ALA A 70 22.04 4.42 8.11
N ALA A 71 21.57 5.48 7.46
CA ALA A 71 22.36 6.60 6.94
C ALA A 71 22.33 7.78 7.92
#